data_AF-A0A2T7PQN1-F1
#
_entry.id   AF-A0A2T7PQN1-F1
#
_cell.length_a   1.000
_cell.length_b   1.000
_cell.length_c   1.000
_cell.angle_alpha   90.00
_cell.angle_beta   90.00
_cell.angle_gamma   90.00
#
_symmetry.space_group_name_H-M   'P 1'
#
loop_
_entity.id
_entity.type
_entity.pdbx_description
1 polymer ?
#
loop_
_entity_poly.entity_id
_entity_poly.type
_entity_poly.pdbx_seq_one_letter_code
_entity_poly.pdbx_strand_id
1 'polypeptide(L)'
;MEGVQQQERQQQPPPVIVHHSVANSPLNTCLRRYQLRIRVSERTIPGSVIFPRSGVAFFYLPLSAVPMTDIQQSGVFLRIGEFAQVHGHSYVVVVTQKLTETTMDFVEKLQAMHLSSRLQIILAHSPSDATEAMLDISKIQVVQDGIGSIAQLAAASSSDLMECALDSNTSQNVVRFFGGTSQQ
;
A
#
# COMPACT_ATOMS: atom_id res chain seq x y z
N MET A 1 25.81 -3.84 -41.16
CA MET A 1 25.72 -5.03 -40.28
C MET A 1 26.48 -4.62 -39.04
N GLU A 2 25.87 -4.26 -37.91
CA GLU A 2 24.81 -4.95 -37.17
C GLU A 2 23.82 -3.90 -36.62
N GLY A 3 22.56 -4.02 -37.02
CA GLY A 3 21.47 -3.17 -36.53
C GLY A 3 20.86 -3.78 -35.27
N VAL A 4 20.80 -2.96 -34.22
CA VAL A 4 19.70 -2.80 -33.27
C VAL A 4 18.71 -3.97 -33.19
N GLN A 5 18.78 -4.73 -32.10
CA GLN A 5 17.64 -5.38 -31.44
C GLN A 5 18.02 -5.67 -29.98
N GLN A 6 18.20 -4.62 -29.19
CA GLN A 6 17.93 -4.73 -27.75
C GLN A 6 16.41 -4.84 -27.63
N GLN A 7 15.93 -6.08 -27.64
CA GLN A 7 14.55 -6.40 -27.35
C GLN A 7 14.30 -5.96 -25.91
N GLU A 8 13.63 -4.81 -25.74
CA GLU A 8 13.06 -4.38 -24.47
C GLU A 8 12.23 -5.55 -23.93
N ARG A 9 12.82 -6.34 -23.02
CA ARG A 9 12.02 -7.26 -22.21
C ARG A 9 11.04 -6.35 -21.50
N GLN A 10 9.77 -6.39 -21.87
CA GLN A 10 8.68 -5.85 -21.07
C GLN A 10 8.77 -6.53 -19.71
N GLN A 11 9.52 -5.93 -18.79
CA GLN A 11 9.74 -6.47 -17.46
C GLN A 11 8.39 -6.37 -16.78
N GLN A 12 7.73 -7.52 -16.61
CA GLN A 12 6.49 -7.59 -15.86
C GLN A 12 6.69 -6.90 -14.50
N PRO A 13 5.69 -6.16 -14.01
CA PRO A 13 5.82 -5.43 -12.76
C PRO A 13 6.27 -6.37 -11.63
N PRO A 14 7.13 -5.87 -10.72
CA PRO A 14 7.65 -6.69 -9.63
C PRO A 14 6.48 -7.20 -8.78
N PRO A 15 6.55 -8.44 -8.27
CA PRO A 15 5.47 -9.00 -7.49
C PRO A 15 5.31 -8.25 -6.16
N VAL A 16 4.07 -8.08 -5.72
CA VAL A 16 3.74 -7.69 -4.34
C VAL A 16 4.26 -8.78 -3.42
N ILE A 17 5.02 -8.40 -2.41
CA ILE A 17 5.64 -9.33 -1.46
C ILE A 17 4.73 -9.41 -0.24
N VAL A 18 4.27 -10.60 0.09
CA VAL A 18 3.38 -10.85 1.23
C VAL A 18 4.09 -11.78 2.20
N HIS A 19 4.08 -11.44 3.49
CA HIS A 19 4.64 -12.33 4.51
C HIS A 19 3.82 -13.63 4.60
N HIS A 20 4.46 -14.76 4.91
CA HIS A 20 3.79 -16.07 5.08
C HIS A 20 2.57 -16.02 6.00
N SER A 21 2.63 -15.26 7.11
CA SER A 21 1.52 -15.07 8.06
C SER A 21 0.26 -14.43 7.44
N VAL A 22 0.41 -13.74 6.31
CA VAL A 22 -0.69 -13.10 5.57
C VAL A 22 -1.13 -13.95 4.38
N ALA A 23 -0.34 -14.93 3.94
CA ALA A 23 -0.58 -15.71 2.73
C ALA A 23 -1.91 -16.49 2.74
N ASN A 24 -2.37 -16.95 3.90
CA ASN A 24 -3.65 -17.66 4.05
C ASN A 24 -4.76 -16.77 4.65
N SER A 25 -4.55 -15.45 4.70
CA SER A 25 -5.55 -14.51 5.23
C SER A 25 -6.58 -14.09 4.18
N PRO A 26 -7.76 -13.59 4.62
CA PRO A 26 -8.74 -12.98 3.71
C PRO A 26 -8.17 -11.84 2.85
N LEU A 27 -7.18 -11.09 3.37
CA LEU A 27 -6.52 -10.02 2.61
C LEU A 27 -5.84 -10.56 1.34
N ASN A 28 -5.14 -11.70 1.44
CA ASN A 28 -4.46 -12.27 0.27
C ASN A 28 -5.45 -12.71 -0.80
N THR A 29 -6.62 -13.22 -0.40
CA THR A 29 -7.71 -13.52 -1.33
C THR A 29 -8.19 -12.27 -2.05
N CYS A 30 -8.36 -11.15 -1.34
CA CYS A 30 -8.73 -9.87 -1.94
C CYS A 30 -7.65 -9.35 -2.90
N LEU A 31 -6.37 -9.35 -2.50
CA LEU A 31 -5.25 -8.93 -3.36
C LEU A 31 -5.18 -9.72 -4.68
N ARG A 32 -5.43 -11.03 -4.65
CA ARG A 32 -5.43 -11.87 -5.85
C ARG A 32 -6.54 -11.52 -6.85
N ARG A 33 -7.66 -10.93 -6.40
CA ARG A 33 -8.75 -10.51 -7.31
C ARG A 33 -8.33 -9.38 -8.24
N TYR A 34 -7.35 -8.56 -7.84
CA TYR A 34 -6.78 -7.49 -8.65
C TYR A 34 -5.70 -7.97 -9.64
N GLN A 35 -5.59 -9.29 -9.86
CA GLN A 35 -4.63 -9.90 -10.80
C GLN A 35 -3.16 -9.52 -10.53
N LEU A 36 -2.85 -9.14 -9.29
CA LEU A 36 -1.49 -8.82 -8.86
C LEU A 36 -0.64 -10.10 -8.83
N ARG A 37 0.62 -9.99 -9.28
CA ARG A 37 1.61 -11.04 -9.02
C ARG A 37 1.98 -10.98 -7.55
N ILE A 38 1.71 -12.06 -6.80
CA ILE A 38 2.02 -12.15 -5.38
C ILE A 38 3.16 -13.14 -5.16
N ARG A 39 4.19 -12.70 -4.43
CA ARG A 39 5.28 -13.54 -3.94
C ARG A 39 5.18 -13.66 -2.41
N VAL A 40 5.08 -14.87 -1.90
CA VAL A 40 5.11 -15.12 -0.46
C VAL A 40 6.57 -15.15 0.02
N SER A 41 6.86 -14.54 1.17
CA SER A 41 8.19 -14.49 1.77
C SER A 41 8.11 -14.75 3.27
N GLU A 42 9.08 -15.48 3.81
CA GLU A 42 9.27 -15.67 5.27
C GLU A 42 10.34 -14.73 5.85
N ARG A 43 11.05 -13.98 4.98
CA ARG A 43 12.17 -13.12 5.39
C ARG A 43 11.74 -11.71 5.81
N THR A 44 10.46 -11.37 5.64
CA THR A 44 9.91 -10.07 6.01
C THR A 44 9.27 -10.15 7.39
N ILE A 45 8.96 -9.01 8.00
CA ILE A 45 8.29 -9.01 9.31
C ILE A 45 6.90 -9.65 9.21
N PRO A 46 6.45 -10.41 10.22
CA PRO A 46 5.10 -10.96 10.24
C PRO A 46 4.02 -9.87 10.14
N GLY A 47 3.12 -10.02 9.17
CA GLY A 47 2.10 -9.01 8.84
C GLY A 47 2.46 -8.12 7.65
N SER A 48 3.69 -8.17 7.13
CA SER A 48 4.12 -7.31 6.03
C SER A 48 3.42 -7.63 4.70
N VAL A 49 3.03 -6.57 4.00
CA VAL A 49 2.61 -6.54 2.59
C VAL A 49 3.35 -5.38 1.92
N ILE A 50 4.25 -5.68 0.99
CA ILE A 50 5.17 -4.71 0.40
C ILE A 50 4.88 -4.61 -1.09
N PHE A 51 4.77 -3.37 -1.58
CA PHE A 51 4.60 -3.03 -2.99
C PHE A 51 5.93 -2.47 -3.52
N PRO A 52 6.83 -3.31 -4.06
CA PRO A 52 8.19 -2.85 -4.40
C PRO A 52 8.19 -1.75 -5.46
N ARG A 53 7.20 -1.76 -6.37
CA ARG A 53 7.07 -0.76 -7.43
C ARG A 53 6.79 0.65 -6.89
N SER A 54 6.03 0.76 -5.80
CA SER A 54 5.67 2.05 -5.19
C SER A 54 6.54 2.42 -4.00
N GLY A 55 7.47 1.55 -3.57
CA GLY A 55 8.24 1.78 -2.35
C GLY A 55 7.40 1.76 -1.06
N VAL A 56 6.10 1.42 -1.14
CA VAL A 56 5.19 1.42 0.01
C VAL A 56 5.13 0.04 0.67
N ALA A 57 5.09 0.04 1.99
CA ALA A 57 4.86 -1.15 2.78
C ALA A 57 3.69 -0.97 3.76
N PHE A 58 2.94 -2.05 3.96
CA PHE A 58 1.82 -2.12 4.89
C PHE A 58 2.05 -3.22 5.92
N PHE A 59 1.72 -2.92 7.18
CA PHE A 59 1.58 -3.88 8.25
C PHE A 59 0.10 -4.23 8.40
N TYR A 60 -0.29 -5.41 7.95
CA TYR A 60 -1.68 -5.88 8.03
C TYR A 60 -1.98 -6.41 9.44
N LEU A 61 -2.94 -5.78 10.11
CA LEU A 61 -3.32 -6.09 11.49
C LEU A 61 -4.84 -6.27 11.64
N PRO A 62 -5.37 -7.49 11.48
CA PRO A 62 -6.75 -7.78 11.85
C PRO A 62 -6.87 -7.84 13.38
N LEU A 63 -7.66 -6.95 13.98
CA LEU A 63 -7.79 -6.90 15.45
C LEU A 63 -8.42 -8.16 16.05
N SER A 64 -9.20 -8.91 15.25
CA SER A 64 -9.73 -10.22 15.66
C SER A 64 -8.64 -11.25 15.97
N ALA A 65 -7.41 -11.06 15.47
CA ALA A 65 -6.27 -11.94 15.71
C ALA A 65 -5.34 -11.43 16.83
N VAL A 66 -5.66 -10.30 17.46
CA VAL A 66 -4.82 -9.69 18.49
C VAL A 66 -5.46 -9.89 19.85
N PRO A 67 -4.76 -10.51 20.82
CA PRO A 67 -5.28 -10.65 22.18
C PRO A 67 -5.26 -9.28 22.88
N MET A 68 -6.41 -8.60 22.89
CA MET A 68 -6.56 -7.25 23.47
C MET A 68 -6.26 -7.22 24.97
N THR A 69 -6.49 -8.31 25.70
CA THR A 69 -6.24 -8.41 27.15
C THR A 69 -4.76 -8.30 27.52
N ASP A 70 -3.85 -8.74 26.64
CA ASP A 70 -2.42 -8.84 26.90
C ASP A 70 -1.59 -8.16 25.79
N ILE A 71 -2.11 -7.05 25.27
CA ILE A 71 -1.56 -6.42 24.07
C ILE A 71 -0.10 -6.00 24.21
N GLN A 72 0.33 -5.63 25.42
CA GLN A 72 1.72 -5.32 25.75
C GLN A 72 2.63 -6.55 25.62
N GLN A 73 2.14 -7.74 25.99
CA GLN A 73 2.89 -9.00 25.91
C GLN A 73 2.85 -9.62 24.51
N SER A 74 1.88 -9.23 23.68
CA SER A 74 1.74 -9.76 22.30
C SER A 74 2.91 -9.41 21.37
N GLY A 75 3.79 -8.48 21.77
CA GLY A 75 4.89 -7.99 20.95
C GLY A 75 4.44 -7.28 19.66
N VAL A 76 3.15 -6.97 19.51
CA VAL A 76 2.60 -6.35 18.29
C VAL A 76 3.23 -4.98 18.05
N PHE A 77 3.36 -4.17 19.10
CA PHE A 77 3.91 -2.82 19.00
C PHE A 77 5.40 -2.82 18.68
N LEU A 78 6.16 -3.76 19.24
CA LEU A 78 7.58 -3.94 18.91
C LEU A 78 7.75 -4.26 17.42
N ARG A 79 6.98 -5.23 16.91
CA ARG A 79 7.02 -5.61 15.48
C ARG A 79 6.61 -4.46 14.56
N ILE A 80 5.62 -3.66 14.96
CA ILE A 80 5.23 -2.46 14.20
C ILE A 80 6.37 -1.42 14.20
N GLY A 81 7.04 -1.22 15.33
CA GLY A 81 8.18 -0.32 15.43
C GLY A 81 9.36 -0.77 14.55
N GLU A 82 9.72 -2.06 14.59
CA GLU A 82 10.73 -2.64 13.69
C GLU A 82 10.35 -2.47 12.21
N PHE A 83 9.07 -2.67 11.89
CA PHE A 83 8.56 -2.49 10.54
C PHE A 83 8.68 -1.04 10.06
N ALA A 84 8.34 -0.08 10.92
CA ALA A 84 8.44 1.35 10.61
C ALA A 84 9.89 1.82 10.41
N GLN A 85 10.87 1.16 11.04
CA GLN A 85 12.29 1.48 10.86
C GLN A 85 12.84 1.03 9.51
N VAL A 86 12.31 -0.08 8.96
CA VAL A 86 12.81 -0.67 7.71
C VAL A 86 12.21 0.02 6.48
N HIS A 87 11.02 0.60 6.58
CA HIS A 87 10.27 1.11 5.44
C HIS A 87 10.01 2.62 5.54
N GLY A 88 10.45 3.39 4.54
CA GLY A 88 10.29 4.85 4.51
C GLY A 88 8.84 5.32 4.34
N HIS A 89 8.04 4.58 3.56
CA HIS A 89 6.61 4.80 3.36
C HIS A 89 5.83 3.61 3.96
N SER A 90 5.60 3.67 5.27
CA SER A 90 5.04 2.57 6.05
C SER A 90 3.67 2.91 6.64
N TYR A 91 2.72 1.99 6.50
CA TYR A 91 1.38 2.13 7.03
C TYR A 91 0.99 0.92 7.90
N VAL A 92 0.31 1.13 9.02
CA VAL A 92 -0.40 0.05 9.74
C VAL A 92 -1.85 0.05 9.30
N VAL A 93 -2.31 -1.08 8.77
CA VAL A 93 -3.71 -1.25 8.36
C VAL A 93 -4.41 -2.08 9.43
N VAL A 94 -5.14 -1.38 10.29
CA VAL A 94 -5.92 -1.95 11.38
C VAL A 94 -7.30 -2.34 10.86
N VAL A 95 -7.58 -3.63 10.80
CA VAL A 95 -8.87 -4.14 10.30
C VAL A 95 -9.80 -4.51 11.45
N THR A 96 -10.96 -3.86 11.50
CA THR A 96 -11.98 -4.07 12.53
C THR A 96 -13.38 -3.74 12.01
N GLN A 97 -14.35 -4.63 12.28
CA GLN A 97 -15.75 -4.38 11.87
C GLN A 97 -16.44 -3.33 12.74
N LYS A 98 -15.96 -3.12 13.97
CA LYS A 98 -16.58 -2.20 14.94
C LYS A 98 -15.52 -1.30 15.56
N LEU A 99 -15.82 -0.01 15.61
CA LEU A 99 -15.01 0.98 16.32
C LEU A 99 -15.46 1.00 17.78
N THR A 100 -14.94 0.05 18.56
CA THR A 100 -15.24 -0.05 20.00
C THR A 100 -14.28 0.82 20.81
N GLU A 101 -14.59 1.06 22.09
CA GLU A 101 -13.67 1.72 23.01
C GLU A 101 -12.31 1.01 23.07
N THR A 102 -12.30 -0.32 23.13
CA THR A 102 -11.06 -1.13 23.07
C THR A 102 -10.28 -0.90 21.77
N THR A 103 -10.98 -0.78 20.65
CA THR A 103 -10.35 -0.46 19.35
C THR A 103 -9.71 0.91 19.37
N MET A 104 -10.40 1.91 19.92
CA MET A 104 -9.92 3.29 19.99
C MET A 104 -8.74 3.41 20.97
N ASP A 105 -8.81 2.77 22.13
CA ASP A 105 -7.71 2.70 23.09
C ASP A 105 -6.46 2.03 22.47
N PHE A 106 -6.63 0.99 21.66
CA PHE A 106 -5.53 0.40 20.90
C PHE A 106 -4.91 1.39 19.91
N VAL A 107 -5.74 2.09 19.13
CA VAL A 107 -5.27 3.06 18.13
C VAL A 107 -4.59 4.25 18.81
N GLU A 108 -5.13 4.74 19.92
CA GLU A 108 -4.54 5.80 20.73
C GLU A 108 -3.15 5.39 21.23
N LYS A 109 -3.03 4.20 21.82
CA LYS A 109 -1.73 3.67 22.26
C LYS A 109 -0.76 3.53 21.10
N LEU A 110 -1.23 3.00 19.97
CA LEU A 110 -0.41 2.83 18.76
C LEU A 110 0.13 4.18 18.27
N GLN A 111 -0.74 5.19 18.20
CA GLN A 111 -0.40 6.57 17.84
C GLN A 111 0.59 7.18 18.83
N ALA A 112 0.33 7.07 20.13
CA ALA A 112 1.17 7.62 21.19
C ALA A 112 2.60 7.10 21.14
N MET A 113 2.81 5.80 20.87
CA MET A 113 4.14 5.21 20.73
C MET A 113 4.88 5.66 19.46
N HIS A 114 4.16 6.15 18.47
CA HIS A 114 4.68 6.45 17.14
C HIS A 114 4.57 7.93 16.76
N LEU A 115 4.33 8.83 17.74
CA LEU A 115 4.15 10.27 17.53
C LEU A 115 5.33 10.93 16.80
N SER A 116 6.56 10.44 17.01
CA SER A 116 7.76 10.94 16.34
C SER A 116 8.16 10.15 15.09
N SER A 117 7.44 9.06 14.79
CA SER A 117 7.71 8.21 13.63
C SER A 117 6.86 8.65 12.42
N ARG A 118 7.27 8.28 11.20
CA ARG A 118 6.48 8.51 9.97
C ARG A 118 5.39 7.44 9.75
N LEU A 119 5.12 6.62 10.76
CA LEU A 119 4.15 5.53 10.66
C LEU A 119 2.72 6.10 10.57
N GLN A 120 2.03 5.78 9.49
CA GLN A 120 0.64 6.20 9.28
C GLN A 120 -0.31 5.05 9.62
N ILE A 121 -1.47 5.34 10.19
CA ILE A 121 -2.46 4.33 10.58
C ILE A 121 -3.69 4.47 9.69
N ILE A 122 -4.14 3.34 9.15
CA ILE A 122 -5.34 3.22 8.34
C ILE A 122 -6.31 2.31 9.08
N LEU A 123 -7.52 2.78 9.31
CA LEU A 123 -8.62 1.96 9.81
C LEU A 123 -9.41 1.44 8.62
N ALA A 124 -9.63 0.12 8.57
CA ALA A 124 -10.41 -0.52 7.53
C ALA A 124 -11.50 -1.41 8.16
N HIS A 125 -12.70 -1.40 7.60
CA HIS A 125 -13.81 -2.20 8.13
C HIS A 125 -13.76 -3.65 7.68
N SER A 126 -13.16 -3.90 6.52
CA SER A 126 -13.00 -5.24 5.95
C SER A 126 -11.62 -5.45 5.30
N PRO A 127 -11.22 -6.71 5.06
CA PRO A 127 -10.04 -7.01 4.23
C PRO A 127 -10.15 -6.47 2.80
N SER A 128 -11.36 -6.28 2.27
CA SER A 128 -11.57 -5.69 0.95
C SER A 128 -11.21 -4.20 0.98
N ASP A 129 -11.76 -3.46 1.94
CA ASP A 129 -11.49 -2.03 2.10
C ASP A 129 -10.00 -1.78 2.37
N ALA A 130 -9.38 -2.65 3.18
CA ALA A 130 -7.95 -2.64 3.42
C ALA A 130 -7.16 -2.80 2.11
N THR A 131 -7.60 -3.72 1.24
CA THR A 131 -6.95 -3.96 -0.05
C THR A 131 -7.10 -2.76 -0.98
N GLU A 132 -8.28 -2.16 -1.05
CA GLU A 132 -8.53 -0.95 -1.84
C GLU A 132 -7.64 0.21 -1.38
N ALA A 133 -7.63 0.49 -0.08
CA ALA A 133 -6.77 1.52 0.50
C ALA A 133 -5.27 1.28 0.20
N MET A 134 -4.80 0.03 0.32
CA MET A 134 -3.42 -0.33 -0.04
C MET A 134 -3.11 -0.03 -1.51
N LEU A 135 -4.03 -0.39 -2.41
CA LEU A 135 -3.85 -0.18 -3.85
C LEU A 135 -3.86 1.30 -4.21
N ASP A 136 -4.80 2.06 -3.68
CA ASP A 136 -4.93 3.49 -3.97
C ASP A 136 -3.69 4.25 -3.47
N ILE A 137 -3.25 3.98 -2.24
CA ILE A 137 -2.02 4.57 -1.69
C ILE A 137 -0.81 4.17 -2.54
N SER A 138 -0.71 2.90 -2.95
CA SER A 138 0.41 2.45 -3.79
C SER A 138 0.44 3.19 -5.13
N LYS A 139 -0.71 3.46 -5.75
CA LYS A 139 -0.79 4.21 -7.01
C LYS A 139 -0.44 5.68 -6.81
N ILE A 140 -0.97 6.30 -5.77
CA ILE A 140 -0.71 7.71 -5.43
C ILE A 140 0.78 7.91 -5.17
N GLN A 141 1.42 7.01 -4.43
CA GLN A 141 2.85 7.12 -4.14
C GLN A 141 3.71 7.13 -5.41
N VAL A 142 3.42 6.23 -6.36
CA VAL A 142 4.14 6.19 -7.63
C VAL A 142 3.98 7.51 -8.40
N VAL A 143 2.77 8.08 -8.39
CA VAL A 143 2.50 9.38 -9.04
C VAL A 143 3.24 10.50 -8.34
N GLN A 144 3.26 10.53 -7.01
CA GLN A 144 3.97 11.54 -6.24
C GLN A 144 5.48 11.49 -6.49
N ASP A 145 6.06 10.29 -6.50
CA ASP A 145 7.50 10.11 -6.73
C ASP A 145 7.92 10.40 -8.18
N GLY A 146 7.05 10.12 -9.15
CA GLY A 146 7.32 10.36 -10.57
C GLY A 146 7.08 11.80 -11.02
N ILE A 147 5.99 12.42 -10.57
CA ILE A 147 5.50 13.72 -11.09
C ILE A 147 5.80 14.87 -10.14
N GLY A 148 5.93 14.61 -8.84
CA GLY A 148 6.41 15.57 -7.84
C GLY A 148 5.40 16.64 -7.40
N SER A 149 4.50 17.12 -8.28
CA SER A 149 3.52 18.16 -7.92
C SER A 149 2.18 18.05 -8.66
N ILE A 150 1.12 18.61 -8.06
CA ILE A 150 -0.22 18.66 -8.68
C ILE A 150 -0.19 19.50 -9.97
N ALA A 151 0.60 20.58 -10.01
CA ALA A 151 0.74 21.40 -11.21
C ALA A 151 1.34 20.60 -12.38
N GLN A 152 2.37 19.79 -12.12
CA GLN A 152 2.95 18.89 -13.11
C GLN A 152 2.00 17.76 -13.48
N LEU A 153 1.24 17.23 -12.52
CA LEU A 153 0.21 16.21 -12.77
C LEU A 153 -0.89 16.72 -13.71
N ALA A 154 -1.33 17.97 -13.52
CA ALA A 154 -2.33 18.60 -14.35
C ALA A 154 -1.85 18.83 -15.79
N ALA A 155 -0.55 19.02 -15.98
CA ALA A 155 0.08 19.21 -17.29
C ALA A 155 0.57 17.91 -17.94
N ALA A 156 0.59 16.80 -17.20
CA ALA A 156 1.14 15.52 -17.64
C ALA A 156 0.29 14.89 -18.76
N SER A 157 0.95 14.38 -19.79
CA SER A 157 0.32 13.57 -20.82
C SER A 157 0.04 12.15 -20.32
N SER A 158 -0.83 11.41 -21.01
CA SER A 158 -1.07 10.00 -20.67
C SER A 158 0.22 9.16 -20.79
N SER A 159 1.19 9.57 -21.60
CA SER A 159 2.49 8.89 -21.71
C SER A 159 3.30 9.08 -20.43
N ASP A 160 3.40 10.33 -19.95
CA ASP A 160 4.15 10.67 -18.73
C ASP A 160 3.59 9.92 -17.51
N LEU A 161 2.26 9.80 -17.43
CA LEU A 161 1.57 9.04 -16.38
C LEU A 161 1.86 7.53 -16.44
N MET A 162 1.95 6.98 -17.66
CA MET A 162 2.28 5.56 -17.87
C MET A 162 3.76 5.26 -17.59
N GLU A 163 4.65 6.21 -17.84
CA GLU A 163 6.06 6.16 -17.39
C GLU A 163 6.14 6.14 -15.87
N CYS A 164 5.26 6.90 -15.20
CA CYS A 164 4.99 6.78 -13.76
C CYS A 164 4.16 5.55 -13.42
N ALA A 165 4.25 4.48 -14.20
CA ALA A 165 3.76 3.17 -13.83
C ALA A 165 2.24 3.03 -13.63
N LEU A 166 1.44 4.05 -13.93
CA LEU A 166 -0.01 3.97 -13.97
C LEU A 166 -0.48 3.12 -15.16
N ASP A 167 -1.61 2.45 -15.00
CA ASP A 167 -2.25 1.77 -16.11
C ASP A 167 -2.88 2.77 -17.09
N SER A 168 -3.12 2.32 -18.32
CA SER A 168 -3.63 3.17 -19.39
C SER A 168 -5.00 3.78 -19.07
N ASN A 169 -5.89 3.07 -18.37
CA ASN A 169 -7.22 3.56 -18.06
C ASN A 169 -7.14 4.66 -16.99
N THR A 170 -6.40 4.41 -15.91
CA THR A 170 -6.17 5.41 -14.85
C THR A 170 -5.50 6.67 -15.43
N SER A 171 -4.51 6.51 -16.31
CA SER A 171 -3.81 7.64 -16.95
C SER A 171 -4.75 8.51 -17.79
N GLN A 172 -5.61 7.89 -18.61
CA GLN A 172 -6.61 8.62 -19.42
C GLN A 172 -7.62 9.36 -18.55
N ASN A 173 -8.05 8.76 -17.44
CA ASN A 173 -9.00 9.41 -16.52
C ASN A 173 -8.39 10.65 -15.85
N VAL A 174 -7.10 10.59 -15.47
CA VAL A 174 -6.38 11.75 -14.91
C VAL A 174 -6.27 12.88 -15.93
N VAL A 175 -5.84 12.58 -17.17
CA VAL A 175 -5.75 13.59 -18.24
C VAL A 175 -7.12 14.21 -18.51
N ARG A 176 -8.18 13.40 -18.56
CA ARG A 176 -9.56 13.87 -18.77
C ARG A 176 -10.05 14.77 -17.65
N PHE A 177 -9.70 14.43 -16.40
CA PHE A 177 -10.08 15.22 -15.22
C PHE A 177 -9.47 16.63 -15.27
N PHE A 178 -8.18 16.75 -15.58
CA PHE A 178 -7.50 18.05 -15.64
C PHE A 178 -7.72 18.83 -16.94
N GLY A 179 -7.89 18.14 -18.08
CA GLY A 179 -8.20 18.75 -19.37
C GLY A 179 -9.65 19.18 -19.54
N GLY A 180 -10.53 18.84 -18.58
CA GLY A 180 -11.95 19.14 -18.63
C GLY A 180 -12.30 20.50 -18.04
N THR A 181 -12.16 21.58 -18.82
CA THR A 181 -12.94 22.82 -18.59
C THR A 181 -13.71 23.23 -19.84
N SER A 182 -15.03 23.40 -19.64
CA SER A 182 -15.99 24.22 -20.40
C SER A 182 -16.76 23.59 -21.57
N GLN A 183 -17.76 22.77 -21.25
CA GLN A 183 -19.07 22.84 -21.94
C GLN A 183 -20.18 22.96 -20.89
N GLN A 184 -20.44 24.20 -20.47
CA GLN A 184 -21.75 24.67 -20.03
C GLN A 184 -22.01 26.01 -20.70
#